data_AF-A0A549YIM1-F1
#
_entry.id   AF-A0A549YIM1-F1
#
_cell.length_a   1.000
_cell.length_b   1.000
_cell.length_c   1.000
_cell.angle_alpha   90.00
_cell.angle_beta   90.00
_cell.angle_gamma   90.00
#
_symmetry.space_group_name_H-M   'P 1'
#
loop_
_entity.id
_entity.type
_entity.pdbx_description
1 polymer ?
#
loop_
_entity_poly.entity_id
_entity_poly.type
_entity_poly.pdbx_seq_one_letter_code
_entity_poly.pdbx_strand_id
1 'polypeptide(L)' 'MSKGLKIMLFWSLGFPVILTILRIITDYFLVRDIELFSYSAVFLGTAAAGLIFAGPLNYYISKSREK' A
#
# COMPACT_ATOMS: atom_id res chain seq x y z
N MET A 1 14.25 -11.99 -7.42
CA MET A 1 13.99 -11.32 -6.13
C MET A 1 13.58 -12.33 -5.07
N SER A 2 14.07 -12.17 -3.84
CA SER A 2 13.69 -13.01 -2.71
C SER A 2 12.19 -12.86 -2.39
N LYS A 3 11.59 -13.92 -1.83
CA LYS A 3 10.16 -13.95 -1.46
C LYS A 3 9.81 -12.82 -0.49
N GLY A 4 10.67 -12.56 0.49
CA GLY A 4 10.49 -11.45 1.44
C GLY A 4 10.51 -10.08 0.77
N LEU A 5 11.43 -9.83 -0.17
CA LEU A 5 11.48 -8.57 -0.89
C LEU A 5 10.23 -8.35 -1.75
N LYS A 6 9.70 -9.40 -2.38
CA LYS A 6 8.42 -9.31 -3.12
C LYS A 6 7.27 -8.93 -2.19
N ILE A 7 7.18 -9.55 -1.02
CA ILE A 7 6.14 -9.26 -0.02
C ILE A 7 6.25 -7.81 0.45
N MET A 8 7.46 -7.36 0.81
CA MET A 8 7.68 -5.99 1.30
C MET A 8 7.30 -4.95 0.25
N LEU A 9 7.74 -5.11 -1.01
CA LEU A 9 7.40 -4.15 -2.07
C LEU A 9 5.91 -4.17 -2.43
N PHE A 10 5.27 -5.32 -2.42
CA PHE A 10 3.83 -5.39 -2.65
C PHE A 10 3.07 -4.57 -1.60
N TRP A 11 3.37 -4.76 -0.32
CA TRP A 11 2.69 -4.04 0.76
C TRP A 11 3.08 -2.57 0.87
N SER A 12 4.31 -2.20 0.50
CA SER A 12 4.82 -0.82 0.63
C SER A 12 4.57 0.04 -0.60
N LEU A 13 4.32 -0.55 -1.77
CA LEU A 13 4.16 0.20 -3.03
C LEU A 13 2.93 -0.26 -3.80
N GLY A 14 2.82 -1.57 -4.07
CA GLY A 14 1.70 -2.10 -4.87
C GLY A 14 0.34 -1.81 -4.26
N PHE A 15 0.15 -2.14 -2.98
CA PHE A 15 -1.09 -1.92 -2.26
C PHE A 15 -1.43 -0.43 -2.08
N PRO A 16 -0.49 0.46 -1.68
CA PRO A 16 -0.69 1.91 -1.71
C PRO A 16 -1.12 2.49 -3.05
N VAL A 17 -0.56 2.03 -4.17
CA VAL A 17 -0.99 2.45 -5.51
C VAL A 17 -2.46 2.10 -5.72
N ILE A 18 -2.86 0.86 -5.42
CA ILE A 18 -4.25 0.41 -5.56
C ILE A 18 -5.19 1.28 -4.71
N LEU A 19 -4.83 1.53 -3.45
CA LEU A 19 -5.63 2.38 -2.56
C LEU A 19 -5.75 3.82 -3.08
N THR A 20 -4.67 4.38 -3.61
CA THR A 20 -4.67 5.74 -4.14
C THR A 20 -5.56 5.85 -5.38
N ILE A 21 -5.50 4.86 -6.29
CA ILE A 21 -6.39 4.79 -7.46
C ILE A 21 -7.85 4.68 -7.03
N LEU A 22 -8.16 3.79 -6.08
CA LEU A 22 -9.53 3.66 -5.55
C LEU A 22 -10.01 4.96 -4.92
N ARG A 23 -9.14 5.70 -4.25
CA ARG A 23 -9.47 6.99 -3.66
C ARG A 23 -9.82 8.04 -4.74
N ILE A 24 -8.99 8.14 -5.79
CA ILE A 24 -9.24 9.05 -6.91
C ILE A 24 -10.57 8.73 -7.59
N ILE A 25 -10.85 7.45 -7.86
CA ILE A 25 -12.11 7.01 -8.45
C ILE A 25 -13.29 7.41 -7.55
N THR A 26 -13.16 7.20 -6.24
CA THR A 26 -14.20 7.57 -5.26
C THR A 26 -14.45 9.07 -5.24
N ASP A 27 -13.41 9.88 -5.20
CA ASP A 27 -13.52 11.34 -5.17
C ASP A 27 -14.13 11.87 -6.50
N TYR A 28 -13.84 11.23 -7.63
CA TYR A 28 -14.49 11.50 -8.93
C TYR A 28 -16.01 11.23 -8.89
N PHE A 29 -16.45 10.06 -8.40
CA PHE A 29 -17.88 9.73 -8.30
C PHE A 29 -18.64 10.61 -7.29
N LEU A 30 -17.95 11.12 -6.26
CA LEU A 30 -18.52 11.98 -5.24
C LEU A 30 -18.48 13.48 -5.60
N VAL A 31 -18.01 13.83 -6.80
CA VAL A 31 -17.89 15.23 -7.28
C VAL A 31 -17.07 16.08 -6.30
N ARG A 32 -16.00 15.48 -5.74
CA ARG A 32 -15.04 16.18 -4.87
C ARG A 32 -13.89 16.72 -5.68
N ASP A 33 -13.29 17.82 -5.19
CA ASP A 33 -12.13 18.40 -5.84
C ASP A 33 -10.94 17.43 -5.84
N ILE A 34 -10.30 17.30 -7.01
CA ILE A 34 -9.17 16.41 -7.23
C ILE A 34 -7.90 17.13 -6.75
N GLU A 35 -7.54 16.90 -5.49
CA GLU A 35 -6.33 17.46 -4.89
C GLU A 35 -5.15 16.50 -4.92
N LEU A 36 -4.16 16.78 -5.77
CA LEU A 36 -2.94 15.98 -5.90
C LEU A 36 -2.15 15.85 -4.59
N PHE A 37 -2.15 16.88 -3.74
CA PHE A 37 -1.52 16.84 -2.42
C PHE A 37 -2.19 15.84 -1.47
N SER A 38 -3.52 15.77 -1.52
CA SER A 38 -4.30 14.85 -0.70
C SER A 38 -4.03 13.39 -1.10
N TYR A 39 -3.93 13.08 -2.40
CA TYR A 39 -3.59 11.73 -2.86
C TYR A 39 -2.15 11.31 -2.54
N SER A 40 -1.21 12.24 -2.62
CA SER A 40 0.19 11.96 -2.26
C SER A 40 0.35 11.70 -0.76
N ALA A 41 -0.38 12.42 0.11
CA ALA A 41 -0.42 12.12 1.54
C ALA A 41 -0.99 10.72 1.82
N VAL A 42 -2.08 10.34 1.15
CA VAL A 42 -2.66 8.99 1.27
C VAL A 42 -1.67 7.91 0.81
N PHE A 43 -1.03 8.12 -0.35
CA PHE A 43 -0.03 7.19 -0.86
C PHE A 43 1.15 7.03 0.10
N LEU A 44 1.74 8.13 0.56
CA LEU A 44 2.91 8.09 1.44
C LEU A 44 2.59 7.49 2.80
N GLY A 45 1.43 7.83 3.40
CA GLY A 45 1.01 7.28 4.68
C GLY A 45 0.78 5.76 4.59
N THR A 46 0.12 5.30 3.53
CA THR A 46 -0.12 3.87 3.31
C THR A 46 1.16 3.12 2.93
N ALA A 47 2.07 3.74 2.18
CA ALA A 47 3.39 3.18 1.86
C ALA A 47 4.26 3.00 3.11
N ALA A 48 4.30 4.00 3.99
CA ALA A 48 5.00 3.91 5.26
C ALA A 48 4.41 2.80 6.15
N ALA A 49 3.07 2.73 6.25
CA ALA A 49 2.41 1.66 6.99
C ALA A 49 2.70 0.26 6.39
N GLY A 50 2.72 0.18 5.06
CA GLY A 50 3.09 -1.00 4.30
C GLY A 50 4.52 -1.48 4.60
N LEU A 51 5.47 -0.54 4.68
CA LEU A 51 6.88 -0.83 4.92
C LEU A 51 7.16 -1.21 6.38
N ILE A 52 6.58 -0.46 7.33
CA ILE A 52 6.89 -0.60 8.76
C ILE A 52 6.10 -1.74 9.39
N PHE A 53 4.84 -1.96 8.97
CA PHE A 53 3.95 -2.91 9.63
C PHE A 53 3.53 -4.05 8.72
N ALA A 54 2.81 -3.77 7.63
CA ALA A 54 2.14 -4.83 6.86
C ALA A 54 3.13 -5.78 6.14
N GLY A 55 4.22 -5.24 5.61
CA GLY A 55 5.28 -5.98 4.93
C GLY A 55 5.99 -6.97 5.86
N PRO A 56 6.61 -6.51 6.97
CA PRO A 56 7.22 -7.39 7.96
C PRO A 56 6.26 -8.45 8.50
N LEU A 57 5.02 -8.06 8.87
CA LEU A 57 4.02 -8.99 9.37
C LEU A 57 3.72 -10.11 8.38
N ASN A 58 3.46 -9.77 7.12
CA ASN A 58 3.17 -10.75 6.08
C ASN A 58 4.40 -11.60 5.73
N TYR A 59 5.62 -11.06 5.85
CA TYR A 59 6.84 -11.84 5.70
C TYR A 59 6.94 -12.91 6.79
N TYR A 60 6.73 -12.54 8.06
CA TYR A 60 6.77 -13.50 9.18
C TYR A 60 5.68 -14.57 9.06
N ILE A 61 4.46 -14.19 8.67
CA ILE A 61 3.37 -15.14 8.38
C ILE A 61 3.75 -16.08 7.23
N SER A 62 4.36 -15.54 6.17
CA SER A 62 4.77 -16.37 5.04
C SER A 62 5.86 -17.37 5.43
N LYS A 63 6.81 -16.93 6.26
CA LYS A 63 7.91 -17.76 6.76
C LYS A 63 7.47 -18.79 7.80
N SER A 64 6.45 -18.50 8.62
CA SER A 64 5.92 -19.47 9.58
C SER A 64 5.21 -20.65 8.92
N ARG A 65 4.70 -20.47 7.69
CA ARG A 65 4.07 -21.50 6.86
C ARG A 65 5.06 -22.31 6.00
N GLU A 66 6.35 -21.98 6.05
CA GLU A 66 7.42 -22.77 5.43
C GLU A 66 7.96 -23.87 6.38
N LYS A 67 7.38 -23.98 7.59
CA LYS A 67 7.53 -25.13 8.48
C LYS A 67 6.60 -26.26 8.07
#